data_AF-A0A4V1RYY7-F1
#
_entry.id   AF-A0A4V1RYY7-F1
#
_cell.length_a   1.000
_cell.length_b   1.000
_cell.length_c   1.000
_cell.angle_alpha   90.00
_cell.angle_beta   90.00
_cell.angle_gamma   90.00
#
_symmetry.space_group_name_H-M   'P 1'
#
loop_
_entity.id
_entity.type
_entity.pdbx_description
1 polymer ?
#
loop_
_entity_poly.entity_id
_entity_poly.type
_entity_poly.pdbx_seq_one_letter_code
_entity_poly.pdbx_strand_id
1 'polypeptide(L)'
;MDSAPLLQNADGLPSPNVMQDHPAFLRASHSPWSFIPQNILVILRGVVLSLVTAVVILVLNYEIHEQSEFSDWRIVFDFANISLFFVFLYQLKTFCWTFTHLYYPHHHDRHMGGLEGWLIRRMSLPKHMGSLRKQFYFTLFYTITAVFAFANSTIYFFITRQHKSDDASGEPQPEPQPPNGTASHVWAPYAEKTPAAPFTDIFGEGWFRAFIILSLYAFGSSVMVFEILVLNSIRRPWTVGIHLIGIMFLATAYLGWAAFGHLVTNYYPFFWLDKNEVGSDEAITLYSIGFVFLMPIMYILMQGLIASRESVTRSNSEARAIAAAQAALDS
;
A
#
# COMPACT_ATOMS: atom_id res chain seq x y z
N MET A 1 -16.57 1.72 -35.18
CA MET A 1 -16.08 2.26 -33.91
C MET A 1 -17.05 1.88 -32.80
N ASP A 2 -16.90 0.83 -32.02
CA ASP A 2 -16.26 -0.48 -32.14
C ASP A 2 -16.74 -1.19 -30.87
N SER A 3 -17.80 -1.98 -30.99
CA SER A 3 -18.27 -2.86 -29.92
C SER A 3 -17.37 -4.08 -29.94
N ALA A 4 -16.54 -4.23 -28.91
CA ALA A 4 -15.85 -5.49 -28.66
C ALA A 4 -16.89 -6.62 -28.53
N PRO A 5 -16.82 -7.71 -29.33
CA PRO A 5 -17.81 -8.77 -29.28
C PRO A 5 -17.37 -9.81 -28.25
N LEU A 6 -17.94 -9.78 -27.05
CA LEU A 6 -17.84 -10.91 -26.11
C LEU A 6 -19.14 -11.28 -25.41
N LEU A 7 -20.29 -10.76 -25.84
CA LEU A 7 -21.60 -11.20 -25.35
C LEU A 7 -22.67 -11.07 -26.46
N GLN A 8 -22.55 -11.88 -27.52
CA GLN A 8 -23.74 -12.24 -28.29
C GLN A 8 -24.42 -13.38 -27.53
N ASN A 9 -25.40 -12.99 -26.71
CA ASN A 9 -26.39 -13.88 -26.15
C ASN A 9 -27.15 -14.51 -27.33
N ALA A 10 -26.85 -15.77 -27.64
CA ALA A 10 -27.82 -16.63 -28.29
C ALA A 10 -28.95 -16.85 -27.28
N ASP A 11 -30.11 -16.28 -27.59
CA ASP A 11 -31.41 -16.46 -26.95
C ASP A 11 -31.61 -15.92 -25.52
N GLY A 12 -32.33 -14.80 -25.45
CA GLY A 12 -33.45 -14.58 -24.53
C GLY A 12 -33.20 -14.68 -23.02
N LEU A 13 -33.10 -13.50 -22.40
CA LEU A 13 -33.09 -13.20 -20.96
C LEU A 13 -31.76 -13.47 -20.21
N PRO A 14 -31.13 -12.43 -19.63
CA PRO A 14 -30.00 -12.65 -18.73
C PRO A 14 -30.51 -13.33 -17.46
N SER A 15 -30.11 -14.58 -17.24
CA SER A 15 -30.27 -15.23 -15.94
C SER A 15 -29.57 -14.39 -14.86
N PRO A 16 -30.19 -14.15 -13.68
CA PRO A 16 -29.70 -13.18 -12.68
C PRO A 16 -28.28 -13.45 -12.14
N ASN A 17 -27.72 -14.62 -12.45
CA ASN A 17 -26.44 -15.11 -11.93
C ASN A 17 -25.34 -15.22 -13.00
N VAL A 18 -25.55 -14.72 -14.23
CA VAL A 18 -24.57 -14.85 -15.35
C VAL A 18 -23.73 -13.58 -15.53
N MET A 19 -23.48 -12.83 -14.46
CA MET A 19 -22.28 -11.99 -14.39
C MET A 19 -21.14 -12.90 -13.94
N GLN A 20 -20.69 -13.81 -14.83
CA GLN A 20 -19.57 -14.72 -14.57
C GLN A 20 -18.45 -13.94 -13.88
N ASP A 21 -18.06 -14.40 -12.69
CA ASP A 21 -17.01 -13.80 -11.87
C ASP A 21 -15.75 -13.61 -12.72
N HIS A 22 -15.51 -12.39 -13.19
CA HIS A 22 -14.31 -12.11 -13.96
C HIS A 22 -13.08 -12.45 -13.10
N PRO A 23 -12.05 -13.09 -13.68
CA PRO A 23 -10.83 -13.42 -12.97
C PRO A 23 -10.19 -12.16 -12.39
N ALA A 24 -9.47 -12.31 -11.28
CA ALA A 24 -8.87 -11.18 -10.55
C ALA A 24 -8.04 -10.24 -11.44
N PHE A 25 -7.38 -10.78 -12.47
CA PHE A 25 -6.63 -10.01 -13.46
C PHE A 25 -7.47 -8.99 -14.22
N LEU A 26 -8.64 -9.40 -14.71
CA LEU A 26 -9.56 -8.51 -15.41
C LEU A 26 -10.17 -7.51 -14.43
N ARG A 27 -10.54 -7.95 -13.23
CA ARG A 27 -11.04 -7.07 -12.18
C ARG A 27 -10.03 -5.99 -11.78
N ALA A 28 -8.73 -6.30 -11.83
CA ALA A 28 -7.68 -5.30 -11.63
C ALA A 28 -7.67 -4.23 -12.74
N SER A 29 -8.06 -4.59 -13.95
CA SER A 29 -8.11 -3.68 -15.11
C SER A 29 -9.43 -2.95 -15.30
N HIS A 30 -10.39 -3.12 -14.38
CA HIS A 30 -11.72 -2.52 -14.46
C HIS A 30 -12.09 -1.81 -13.16
N SER A 31 -12.56 -0.57 -13.30
CA SER A 31 -13.12 0.21 -12.20
C SER A 31 -14.47 -0.38 -11.78
N PRO A 32 -14.82 -0.35 -10.48
CA PRO A 32 -16.13 -0.80 -10.01
C PRO A 32 -17.21 0.27 -10.25
N TRP A 33 -16.82 1.48 -10.71
CA TRP A 33 -17.71 2.61 -10.93
C TRP A 33 -18.12 2.71 -12.39
N SER A 34 -19.42 2.68 -12.66
CA SER A 34 -19.96 2.77 -14.02
C SER A 34 -19.71 4.10 -14.72
N PHE A 35 -19.44 5.16 -13.95
CA PHE A 35 -19.13 6.49 -14.51
C PHE A 35 -17.66 6.62 -14.92
N ILE A 36 -16.81 5.63 -14.62
CA ILE A 36 -15.40 5.60 -15.02
C ILE A 36 -15.26 4.63 -16.21
N PRO A 37 -15.32 5.13 -17.46
CA PRO A 37 -15.09 4.30 -18.64
C PRO A 37 -13.61 3.89 -18.74
N GLN A 38 -13.34 2.84 -19.53
CA GLN A 38 -12.02 2.21 -19.61
C GLN A 38 -10.90 3.17 -20.04
N ASN A 39 -11.17 4.10 -20.95
CA ASN A 39 -10.20 5.11 -21.39
C ASN A 39 -9.80 6.06 -20.27
N ILE A 40 -10.77 6.51 -19.46
CA ILE A 40 -10.51 7.35 -18.28
C ILE A 40 -9.74 6.56 -17.22
N LEU A 41 -10.07 5.28 -17.01
CA LEU A 41 -9.32 4.42 -16.09
C LEU A 41 -7.84 4.28 -16.48
N VAL A 42 -7.54 4.13 -17.77
CA VAL A 42 -6.14 4.09 -18.25
C VAL A 42 -5.41 5.40 -17.91
N ILE A 43 -6.05 6.55 -18.11
CA ILE A 43 -5.47 7.86 -17.77
C ILE A 43 -5.22 7.95 -16.26
N LEU A 44 -6.21 7.60 -15.43
CA LEU A 44 -6.08 7.62 -13.97
C LEU A 44 -4.93 6.72 -13.48
N ARG A 45 -4.82 5.50 -14.00
CA ARG A 45 -3.70 4.60 -13.69
C ARG A 45 -2.36 5.16 -14.14
N GLY A 46 -2.31 5.82 -15.31
CA GLY A 46 -1.10 6.50 -15.79
C GLY A 46 -0.66 7.64 -14.89
N VAL A 47 -1.61 8.46 -14.41
CA VAL A 47 -1.35 9.53 -13.43
C VAL A 47 -0.82 8.96 -12.12
N VAL A 48 -1.48 7.95 -11.56
CA VAL A 48 -1.04 7.29 -10.32
C VAL A 48 0.35 6.67 -10.48
N LEU A 49 0.61 5.96 -11.58
CA LEU A 49 1.94 5.39 -11.85
C LEU A 49 3.01 6.47 -11.95
N SER A 50 2.70 7.59 -12.63
CA SER A 50 3.65 8.72 -12.77
C SER A 50 3.97 9.35 -11.42
N LEU A 51 2.94 9.55 -10.57
CA LEU A 51 3.11 10.06 -9.20
C LEU A 51 3.95 9.11 -8.35
N VAL A 52 3.64 7.81 -8.36
CA VAL A 52 4.40 6.81 -7.59
C VAL A 52 5.85 6.74 -8.08
N THR A 53 6.07 6.80 -9.40
CA THR A 53 7.43 6.80 -9.98
C THR A 53 8.21 8.03 -9.54
N ALA A 54 7.61 9.22 -9.59
CA ALA A 54 8.25 10.45 -9.12
C ALA A 54 8.59 10.38 -7.63
N VAL A 55 7.67 9.87 -6.80
CA VAL A 55 7.91 9.68 -5.36
C VAL A 55 9.06 8.70 -5.11
N VAL A 56 9.08 7.54 -5.79
CA VAL A 56 10.19 6.57 -5.66
C VAL A 56 11.53 7.21 -6.01
N ILE A 57 11.60 7.96 -7.12
CA ILE A 57 12.84 8.65 -7.52
C ILE A 57 13.26 9.69 -6.47
N LEU A 58 12.32 10.49 -5.96
CA LEU A 58 12.62 11.53 -4.97
C LEU A 58 13.08 10.94 -3.64
N VAL A 59 12.43 9.88 -3.16
CA VAL A 59 12.80 9.15 -1.94
C VAL A 59 14.18 8.53 -2.08
N LEU A 60 14.44 7.78 -3.16
CA LEU A 60 15.75 7.18 -3.40
C LEU A 60 16.85 8.24 -3.51
N ASN A 61 16.57 9.35 -4.22
CA ASN A 61 17.52 10.45 -4.33
C ASN A 61 17.79 11.10 -2.97
N TYR A 62 16.77 11.26 -2.12
CA TYR A 62 16.94 11.77 -0.77
C TYR A 62 17.81 10.83 0.08
N GLU A 63 17.48 9.54 0.15
CA GLU A 63 18.16 8.59 1.04
C GLU A 63 19.62 8.30 0.65
N ILE A 64 19.95 8.37 -0.64
CA ILE A 64 21.33 8.21 -1.15
C ILE A 64 22.19 9.44 -0.84
N HIS A 65 21.60 10.64 -0.82
CA HIS A 65 22.34 11.89 -0.58
C HIS A 65 22.27 12.36 0.88
N GLU A 66 21.43 11.75 1.71
CA GLU A 66 21.40 11.99 3.15
C GLU A 66 22.68 11.46 3.78
N GLN A 67 23.37 12.32 4.55
CA GLN A 67 24.59 11.90 5.25
C GLN A 67 24.23 10.88 6.31
N SER A 68 24.69 9.64 6.12
CA SER A 68 24.48 8.53 7.05
C SER A 68 25.82 7.86 7.37
N GLU A 69 25.96 7.41 8.61
CA GLU A 69 27.09 6.59 9.05
C GLU A 69 27.02 5.15 8.51
N PHE A 70 25.87 4.76 7.97
CA PHE A 70 25.59 3.41 7.47
C PHE A 70 25.70 3.34 5.95
N SER A 71 25.95 2.12 5.44
CA SER A 71 25.97 1.87 4.00
C SER A 71 24.64 2.20 3.31
N ASP A 72 24.69 2.76 2.10
CA ASP A 72 23.49 3.03 1.27
C ASP A 72 22.72 1.75 0.90
N TRP A 73 23.35 0.58 1.01
CA TRP A 73 22.66 -0.70 0.86
C TRP A 73 21.52 -0.90 1.87
N ARG A 74 21.48 -0.13 2.96
CA ARG A 74 20.40 -0.16 3.96
C ARG A 74 19.01 0.06 3.35
N ILE A 75 18.93 0.86 2.28
CA ILE A 75 17.69 1.21 1.57
C ILE A 75 16.95 -0.05 1.09
N VAL A 76 17.68 -1.10 0.69
CA VAL A 76 17.09 -2.35 0.16
C VAL A 76 16.52 -3.24 1.28
N PHE A 77 16.91 -3.01 2.53
CA PHE A 77 16.46 -3.76 3.70
C PHE A 77 15.37 -3.03 4.49
N ASP A 78 15.16 -1.75 4.21
CA ASP A 78 14.17 -0.92 4.87
C ASP A 78 12.73 -1.32 4.48
N PHE A 79 11.85 -1.49 5.49
CA PHE A 79 10.48 -1.92 5.27
C PHE A 79 9.66 -0.91 4.46
N ALA A 80 9.84 0.39 4.73
CA ALA A 80 9.11 1.46 4.05
C ALA A 80 9.46 1.49 2.57
N ASN A 81 10.75 1.33 2.24
CA ASN A 81 11.23 1.24 0.87
C ASN A 81 10.71 0.00 0.13
N ILE A 82 10.75 -1.17 0.77
CA ILE A 82 10.21 -2.41 0.19
C ILE A 82 8.69 -2.27 -0.05
N SER A 83 7.97 -1.70 0.92
CA SER A 83 6.53 -1.47 0.84
C SER A 83 6.17 -0.53 -0.31
N LEU A 84 6.87 0.61 -0.42
CA LEU A 84 6.72 1.56 -1.53
C LEU A 84 7.08 0.92 -2.87
N PHE A 85 8.12 0.10 -2.93
CA PHE A 85 8.51 -0.64 -4.12
C PHE A 85 7.42 -1.64 -4.55
N PHE A 86 6.76 -2.32 -3.62
CA PHE A 86 5.63 -3.20 -3.93
C PHE A 86 4.43 -2.41 -4.48
N VAL A 87 4.16 -1.21 -3.95
CA VAL A 87 3.13 -0.31 -4.50
C VAL A 87 3.50 0.09 -5.93
N PHE A 88 4.74 0.48 -6.18
CA PHE A 88 5.25 0.79 -7.52
C PHE A 88 5.06 -0.39 -8.50
N LEU A 89 5.51 -1.58 -8.13
CA LEU A 89 5.39 -2.78 -8.97
C LEU A 89 3.93 -3.13 -9.27
N TYR A 90 3.05 -2.99 -8.28
CA TYR A 90 1.62 -3.23 -8.46
C TYR A 90 1.00 -2.20 -9.43
N GLN A 91 1.30 -0.92 -9.26
CA GLN A 91 0.77 0.14 -10.12
C GLN A 91 1.30 0.02 -11.56
N LEU A 92 2.58 -0.30 -11.73
CA LEU A 92 3.17 -0.57 -13.04
C LEU A 92 2.46 -1.73 -13.75
N LYS A 93 2.29 -2.84 -13.04
CA LYS A 93 1.66 -4.05 -13.58
C LYS A 93 0.21 -3.82 -13.97
N THR A 94 -0.57 -3.19 -13.12
CA THR A 94 -1.99 -2.91 -13.37
C THR A 94 -2.20 -1.84 -14.44
N PHE A 95 -1.33 -0.84 -14.55
CA PHE A 95 -1.31 0.09 -15.67
C PHE A 95 -1.07 -0.64 -16.99
N CYS A 96 0.00 -1.44 -17.09
CA CYS A 96 0.32 -2.23 -18.27
C CYS A 96 -0.87 -3.10 -18.72
N TRP A 97 -1.51 -3.80 -17.78
CA TRP A 97 -2.68 -4.62 -18.08
C TRP A 97 -3.88 -3.81 -18.54
N THR A 98 -4.18 -2.69 -17.88
CA THR A 98 -5.32 -1.85 -18.24
C THR A 98 -5.14 -1.21 -19.62
N PHE A 99 -3.92 -0.73 -19.91
CA PHE A 99 -3.55 -0.15 -21.20
C PHE A 99 -3.65 -1.18 -22.33
N THR A 100 -3.00 -2.34 -22.16
CA THR A 100 -3.03 -3.40 -23.17
C THR A 100 -4.41 -4.03 -23.34
N HIS A 101 -5.21 -4.09 -22.27
CA HIS A 101 -6.59 -4.56 -22.35
C HIS A 101 -7.48 -3.65 -23.20
N LEU A 102 -7.28 -2.32 -23.13
CA LEU A 102 -8.02 -1.36 -23.94
C LEU A 102 -7.53 -1.30 -25.39
N TYR A 103 -6.22 -1.13 -25.61
CA TYR A 103 -5.67 -0.84 -26.93
C TYR A 103 -5.24 -2.09 -27.72
N TYR A 104 -5.01 -3.21 -27.04
CA TYR A 104 -4.52 -4.46 -27.65
C TYR A 104 -5.33 -5.70 -27.20
N PRO A 105 -6.67 -5.71 -27.33
CA PRO A 105 -7.52 -6.79 -26.83
C PRO A 105 -7.24 -8.16 -27.47
N HIS A 106 -6.81 -8.20 -28.73
CA HIS A 106 -6.56 -9.43 -29.50
C HIS A 106 -5.07 -9.66 -29.82
N HIS A 107 -4.17 -9.24 -28.94
CA HIS A 107 -2.71 -9.38 -29.14
C HIS A 107 -2.23 -10.85 -29.18
N HIS A 108 -3.08 -11.81 -28.80
CA HIS A 108 -2.82 -13.24 -28.95
C HIS A 108 -3.08 -13.75 -30.38
N ASP A 109 -4.04 -13.13 -31.08
CA ASP A 109 -4.48 -13.57 -32.42
C ASP A 109 -3.78 -12.79 -33.54
N ARG A 110 -3.26 -11.59 -33.23
CA ARG A 110 -2.43 -10.84 -34.18
C ARG A 110 -1.04 -11.45 -34.27
N HIS A 111 -0.57 -11.68 -35.50
CA HIS A 111 0.83 -11.90 -35.83
C HIS A 111 1.64 -10.61 -35.62
N MET A 112 1.77 -10.16 -34.38
CA MET A 112 2.73 -9.12 -34.00
C MET A 112 4.10 -9.77 -33.87
N GLY A 113 4.93 -9.59 -34.91
CA GLY A 113 6.33 -10.00 -34.90
C GLY A 113 7.23 -8.98 -34.19
N GLY A 114 8.48 -9.36 -33.93
CA GLY A 114 9.52 -8.45 -33.43
C GLY A 114 9.40 -8.05 -31.96
N LEU A 115 10.15 -7.00 -31.60
CA LEU A 115 10.29 -6.49 -30.24
C LEU A 115 8.98 -5.90 -29.68
N GLU A 116 8.18 -5.26 -30.52
CA GLU A 116 6.87 -4.72 -30.16
C GLU A 116 5.91 -5.83 -29.72
N GLY A 117 5.77 -6.90 -30.51
CA GLY A 117 4.94 -8.05 -30.16
C GLY A 117 5.40 -8.75 -28.88
N TRP A 118 6.71 -8.85 -28.66
CA TRP A 118 7.28 -9.37 -27.42
C TRP A 118 6.93 -8.50 -26.21
N LEU A 119 7.09 -7.18 -26.33
CA LEU A 119 6.82 -6.22 -25.26
C LEU A 119 5.33 -6.21 -24.89
N ILE A 120 4.44 -6.14 -25.89
CA ILE A 120 2.99 -6.17 -25.68
C ILE A 120 2.57 -7.45 -24.96
N ARG A 121 3.10 -8.62 -25.36
CA ARG A 121 2.80 -9.92 -24.71
C ARG A 121 3.31 -10.00 -23.27
N ARG A 122 4.37 -9.27 -22.93
CA ARG A 122 4.92 -9.24 -21.56
C ARG A 122 4.13 -8.32 -20.65
N MET A 123 3.63 -7.21 -21.20
CA MET A 123 2.84 -6.19 -20.52
C MET A 123 1.35 -6.53 -20.46
N SER A 124 0.90 -7.56 -21.19
CA SER A 124 -0.51 -7.93 -21.25
C SER A 124 -0.97 -8.87 -20.15
N LEU A 125 -2.29 -9.01 -20.07
CA LEU A 125 -2.96 -9.96 -19.18
C LEU A 125 -2.46 -11.40 -19.43
N PRO A 126 -2.45 -12.26 -18.40
CA PRO A 126 -2.00 -13.64 -18.57
C PRO A 126 -2.90 -14.42 -19.56
N LYS A 127 -2.29 -15.15 -20.51
CA LYS A 127 -3.00 -16.03 -21.48
C LYS A 127 -4.09 -16.93 -20.86
N HIS A 128 -3.79 -17.51 -19.69
CA HIS A 128 -4.70 -18.40 -18.96
C HIS A 128 -5.24 -17.71 -17.70
N MET A 129 -6.18 -16.78 -17.90
CA MET A 129 -6.77 -16.00 -16.80
C MET A 129 -7.59 -16.87 -15.83
N GLY A 130 -8.12 -18.01 -16.29
CA GLY A 130 -8.86 -18.97 -15.46
C GLY A 130 -8.01 -19.83 -14.53
N SER A 131 -6.66 -19.76 -14.61
CA SER A 131 -5.80 -20.57 -13.74
C SER A 131 -5.88 -20.11 -12.27
N LEU A 132 -6.43 -20.96 -11.41
CA LEU A 132 -6.56 -20.70 -9.97
C LEU A 132 -5.21 -20.35 -9.31
N ARG A 133 -4.14 -21.06 -9.68
CA ARG A 133 -2.79 -20.81 -9.15
C ARG A 133 -2.28 -19.41 -9.50
N LYS A 134 -2.45 -18.98 -10.76
CA LYS A 134 -2.04 -17.65 -11.19
C LYS A 134 -2.87 -16.57 -10.50
N GLN A 135 -4.19 -16.79 -10.42
CA GLN A 135 -5.09 -15.87 -9.73
C GLN A 135 -4.68 -15.73 -8.26
N PHE A 136 -4.42 -16.84 -7.58
CA PHE A 136 -3.97 -16.87 -6.19
C PHE A 136 -2.69 -16.05 -5.98
N TYR A 137 -1.63 -16.26 -6.78
CA TYR A 137 -0.41 -15.48 -6.60
C TYR A 137 -0.61 -13.98 -6.86
N PHE A 138 -1.48 -13.62 -7.81
CA PHE A 138 -1.78 -12.22 -8.07
C PHE A 138 -2.60 -11.59 -6.95
N THR A 139 -3.64 -12.26 -6.45
CA THR A 139 -4.43 -11.75 -5.33
C THR A 139 -3.60 -11.70 -4.05
N LEU A 140 -2.73 -12.68 -3.82
CA LEU A 140 -1.78 -12.66 -2.72
C LEU A 140 -0.82 -11.47 -2.84
N PHE A 141 -0.24 -11.24 -4.02
CA PHE A 141 0.62 -10.07 -4.28
C PHE A 141 -0.11 -8.75 -4.01
N TYR A 142 -1.32 -8.58 -4.55
CA TYR A 142 -2.17 -7.42 -4.28
C TYR A 142 -2.42 -7.23 -2.78
N THR A 143 -2.74 -8.32 -2.08
CA THR A 143 -2.95 -8.32 -0.64
C THR A 143 -1.71 -7.89 0.11
N ILE A 144 -0.54 -8.46 -0.18
CA ILE A 144 0.72 -8.09 0.49
C ILE A 144 1.03 -6.63 0.26
N THR A 145 0.90 -6.13 -0.98
CA THR A 145 1.14 -4.71 -1.30
C THR A 145 0.25 -3.78 -0.46
N ALA A 146 -1.04 -4.06 -0.36
CA ALA A 146 -1.96 -3.25 0.44
C ALA A 146 -1.65 -3.36 1.94
N VAL A 147 -1.48 -4.58 2.45
CA VAL A 147 -1.23 -4.87 3.86
C VAL A 147 0.09 -4.26 4.33
N PHE A 148 1.16 -4.38 3.55
CA PHE A 148 2.46 -3.79 3.89
C PHE A 148 2.42 -2.27 3.83
N ALA A 149 1.67 -1.67 2.89
CA ALA A 149 1.48 -0.23 2.86
C ALA A 149 0.79 0.25 4.15
N PHE A 150 -0.34 -0.37 4.51
CA PHE A 150 -1.09 -0.03 5.72
C PHE A 150 -0.27 -0.26 6.99
N ALA A 151 0.42 -1.40 7.09
CA ALA A 151 1.29 -1.70 8.22
C ALA A 151 2.42 -0.65 8.34
N ASN A 152 3.03 -0.24 7.22
CA ASN A 152 4.09 0.77 7.23
C ASN A 152 3.58 2.11 7.77
N SER A 153 2.40 2.55 7.33
CA SER A 153 1.75 3.74 7.89
C SER A 153 1.46 3.59 9.38
N THR A 154 0.88 2.45 9.78
CA THR A 154 0.53 2.23 11.18
C THR A 154 1.75 2.20 12.08
N ILE A 155 2.80 1.48 11.70
CA ILE A 155 4.05 1.39 12.47
C ILE A 155 4.70 2.77 12.59
N TYR A 156 4.73 3.56 11.52
CA TYR A 156 5.33 4.89 11.60
C TYR A 156 4.54 5.81 12.53
N PHE A 157 3.25 6.03 12.24
CA PHE A 157 2.47 7.06 12.93
C PHE A 157 2.12 6.71 14.38
N PHE A 158 1.94 5.42 14.70
CA PHE A 158 1.47 4.99 16.02
C PHE A 158 2.56 4.35 16.90
N ILE A 159 3.69 3.92 16.34
CA ILE A 159 4.76 3.26 17.11
C ILE A 159 6.05 4.09 17.03
N THR A 160 6.64 4.18 15.84
CA THR A 160 7.96 4.80 15.64
C THR A 160 7.97 6.27 16.01
N ARG A 161 6.93 7.00 15.62
CA ARG A 161 6.79 8.42 15.91
C ARG A 161 6.57 8.69 17.40
N GLN A 162 5.76 7.86 18.07
CA GLN A 162 5.49 8.00 19.50
C GLN A 162 6.76 7.71 20.32
N HIS A 163 7.55 6.72 19.90
CA HIS A 163 8.83 6.42 20.53
C HIS A 163 9.81 7.60 20.43
N LYS A 164 9.91 8.26 19.26
CA LYS A 164 10.75 9.47 19.10
C LYS A 164 10.28 10.66 19.95
N SER A 165 8.99 10.76 20.26
CA SER A 165 8.49 11.78 21.19
C SER A 165 8.73 11.41 22.66
N ASP A 166 8.77 10.12 22.99
CA ASP A 166 8.97 9.63 24.36
C ASP A 166 10.39 9.89 24.89
N ASP A 167 11.41 9.92 24.03
CA ASP A 167 12.74 10.43 24.38
C ASP A 167 12.74 11.93 24.74
N ALA A 168 11.70 12.68 24.33
CA ALA A 168 11.47 14.06 24.72
C ALA A 168 10.44 14.24 25.85
N SER A 169 9.72 13.18 26.23
CA SER A 169 8.69 13.20 27.30
C SER A 169 8.98 12.26 28.49
N GLY A 170 10.24 11.91 28.71
CA GLY A 170 10.70 11.37 30.00
C GLY A 170 10.92 12.47 31.04
N GLU A 171 10.08 12.53 32.07
CA GLU A 171 10.33 13.26 33.33
C GLU A 171 11.29 12.45 34.24
N PRO A 172 12.02 13.03 35.20
CA PRO A 172 12.91 14.19 35.19
C PRO A 172 14.39 13.78 35.42
N GLN A 173 15.37 14.47 34.82
CA GLN A 173 16.74 14.41 35.37
C GLN A 173 16.88 15.46 36.50
N PRO A 174 17.26 15.06 37.72
CA PRO A 174 17.71 16.02 38.72
C PRO A 174 19.07 16.54 38.26
N GLU A 175 19.13 17.82 37.88
CA GLU A 175 20.42 18.48 37.69
C GLU A 175 21.20 18.48 39.02
N PRO A 176 22.52 18.23 38.98
CA PRO A 176 23.36 18.36 40.17
C PRO A 176 23.35 19.83 40.62
N GLN A 177 22.99 20.07 41.88
CA GLN A 177 23.17 21.37 42.51
C GLN A 177 24.63 21.84 42.36
N PRO A 178 24.88 23.04 41.81
CA PRO A 178 26.21 23.62 41.86
C PRO A 178 26.53 24.02 43.32
N PRO A 179 27.74 23.74 43.82
CA PRO A 179 28.13 24.18 45.14
C PRO A 179 28.36 25.69 45.11
N ASN A 180 27.68 26.39 46.03
CA ASN A 180 27.86 27.80 46.38
C ASN A 180 27.36 28.84 45.36
N GLY A 181 26.11 29.26 45.55
CA GLY A 181 25.61 30.55 45.10
C GLY A 181 24.43 30.97 45.98
N THR A 182 24.67 31.86 46.94
CA THR A 182 23.63 32.51 47.74
C THR A 182 22.74 33.38 46.85
N ALA A 183 21.56 32.87 46.48
CA ALA A 183 20.43 33.68 46.01
C ALA A 183 19.10 32.93 46.26
N SER A 184 18.38 33.42 47.26
CA SER A 184 16.92 33.35 47.50
C SER A 184 16.10 32.25 46.80
N HIS A 185 15.69 31.26 47.61
CA HIS A 185 14.49 30.46 47.41
C HIS A 185 13.23 31.34 47.39
N VAL A 186 12.76 31.79 46.24
CA VAL A 186 11.36 32.24 46.08
C VAL A 186 10.86 31.91 44.67
N TRP A 187 10.20 30.76 44.53
CA TRP A 187 9.15 30.48 43.54
C TRP A 187 9.43 30.86 42.06
N ALA A 188 10.27 30.07 41.38
CA ALA A 188 10.08 29.87 39.94
C ALA A 188 9.14 28.66 39.78
N PRO A 189 7.88 28.81 39.34
CA PRO A 189 7.06 27.66 39.02
C PRO A 189 7.77 26.88 37.93
N TYR A 190 7.76 25.55 38.04
CA TYR A 190 8.09 24.60 36.99
C TYR A 190 7.81 25.24 35.63
N ALA A 191 8.86 25.56 34.87
CA ALA A 191 8.70 25.91 33.48
C ALA A 191 8.22 24.62 32.81
N GLU A 192 6.91 24.43 32.82
CA GLU A 192 6.20 23.45 32.03
C GLU A 192 6.73 23.63 30.60
N LYS A 193 7.58 22.70 30.15
CA LYS A 193 7.96 22.65 28.74
C LYS A 193 6.65 22.57 28.00
N THR A 194 6.27 23.66 27.33
CA THR A 194 5.08 23.67 26.49
C THR A 194 5.21 22.47 25.56
N PRO A 195 4.25 21.53 25.59
CA PRO A 195 4.33 20.35 24.74
C PRO A 195 4.50 20.84 23.31
N ALA A 196 5.52 20.33 22.63
CA ALA A 196 5.81 20.71 21.26
C ALA A 196 4.52 20.57 20.44
N ALA A 197 4.21 21.56 19.60
CA ALA A 197 2.98 21.52 18.81
C ALA A 197 2.91 20.22 18.02
N PRO A 198 1.71 19.61 17.85
CA PRO A 198 1.59 18.33 17.20
C PRO A 198 2.19 18.40 15.78
N PHE A 199 2.95 17.38 15.38
CA PHE A 199 3.61 17.29 14.06
C PHE A 199 4.80 18.23 13.82
N THR A 200 5.31 18.88 14.85
CA THR A 200 6.61 19.60 14.78
C THR A 200 7.76 18.69 14.36
N ASP A 201 7.72 17.41 14.70
CA ASP A 201 8.67 16.38 14.26
C ASP A 201 8.64 16.10 12.75
N ILE A 202 7.51 16.37 12.08
CA ILE A 202 7.38 16.18 10.63
C ILE A 202 7.61 17.49 9.88
N PHE A 203 7.04 18.59 10.36
CA PHE A 203 7.01 19.87 9.65
C PHE A 203 8.08 20.87 10.11
N GLY A 204 8.76 20.60 11.23
CA GLY A 204 9.71 21.52 11.85
C GLY A 204 11.06 21.65 11.13
N GLU A 205 11.44 20.65 10.34
CA GLU A 205 12.74 20.59 9.66
C GLU A 205 12.68 20.99 8.18
N GLY A 206 11.52 21.49 7.73
CA GLY A 206 11.30 22.00 6.38
C GLY A 206 10.37 21.15 5.52
N TRP A 207 9.81 21.78 4.49
CA TRP A 207 8.74 21.20 3.66
C TRP A 207 9.18 19.94 2.89
N PHE A 208 10.45 19.88 2.45
CA PHE A 208 10.95 18.75 1.66
C PHE A 208 11.13 17.49 2.50
N ARG A 209 11.69 17.61 3.72
CA ARG A 209 11.80 16.48 4.64
C ARG A 209 10.43 15.97 5.08
N ALA A 210 9.50 16.87 5.37
CA ALA A 210 8.09 16.53 5.61
C ALA A 210 7.49 15.75 4.42
N PHE A 211 7.74 16.22 3.20
CA PHE A 211 7.29 15.55 1.98
C PHE A 211 7.85 14.13 1.84
N ILE A 212 9.15 13.92 2.11
CA ILE A 212 9.78 12.60 2.06
C ILE A 212 9.19 11.67 3.14
N ILE A 213 9.03 12.14 4.38
CA ILE A 213 8.40 11.37 5.46
C ILE A 213 6.98 10.95 5.06
N LEU A 214 6.16 11.88 4.60
CA LEU A 214 4.79 11.57 4.16
C LEU A 214 4.78 10.63 2.95
N SER A 215 5.76 10.75 2.06
CA SER A 215 5.92 9.88 0.90
C SER A 215 6.28 8.43 1.28
N LEU A 216 7.20 8.25 2.23
CA LEU A 216 7.57 6.93 2.73
C LEU A 216 6.42 6.28 3.50
N TYR A 217 5.75 7.04 4.38
CA TYR A 217 4.87 6.45 5.39
C TYR A 217 3.38 6.66 5.17
N ALA A 218 2.91 7.61 4.38
CA ALA A 218 1.47 7.86 4.16
C ALA A 218 1.03 7.64 2.71
N PHE A 219 1.89 7.96 1.75
CA PHE A 219 1.54 7.98 0.33
C PHE A 219 1.19 6.58 -0.20
N GLY A 220 1.99 5.55 0.12
CA GLY A 220 1.72 4.17 -0.30
C GLY A 220 0.33 3.67 0.15
N SER A 221 -0.03 3.91 1.41
CA SER A 221 -1.37 3.58 1.94
C SER A 221 -2.48 4.36 1.24
N SER A 222 -2.27 5.64 0.99
CA SER A 222 -3.23 6.50 0.28
C SER A 222 -3.49 6.00 -1.14
N VAL A 223 -2.42 5.62 -1.85
CA VAL A 223 -2.50 5.00 -3.18
C VAL A 223 -3.26 3.68 -3.12
N MET A 224 -3.01 2.84 -2.12
CA MET A 224 -3.70 1.55 -2.00
C MET A 224 -5.17 1.68 -1.59
N VAL A 225 -5.53 2.67 -0.77
CA VAL A 225 -6.94 3.01 -0.49
C VAL A 225 -7.63 3.45 -1.77
N PHE A 226 -7.03 4.36 -2.53
CA PHE A 226 -7.57 4.82 -3.80
C PHE A 226 -7.70 3.68 -4.82
N GLU A 227 -6.69 2.80 -4.89
CA GLU A 227 -6.69 1.61 -5.73
C GLU A 227 -7.86 0.68 -5.37
N ILE A 228 -8.03 0.35 -4.08
CA ILE A 228 -9.13 -0.49 -3.60
C ILE A 228 -10.48 0.14 -3.96
N LEU A 229 -10.67 1.41 -3.62
CA LEU A 229 -11.98 2.07 -3.71
C LEU A 229 -12.36 2.46 -5.13
N VAL A 230 -11.40 2.82 -5.99
CA VAL A 230 -11.66 3.51 -7.28
C VAL A 230 -11.14 2.76 -8.50
N LEU A 231 -9.91 2.26 -8.47
CA LEU A 231 -9.23 1.81 -9.70
C LEU A 231 -9.47 0.34 -10.04
N ASN A 232 -9.75 -0.51 -9.05
CA ASN A 232 -10.05 -1.93 -9.32
C ASN A 232 -11.36 -2.40 -8.71
N SER A 233 -11.86 -3.51 -9.27
CA SER A 233 -13.08 -4.21 -8.86
C SER A 233 -12.79 -5.63 -8.32
N ILE A 234 -11.57 -5.86 -7.81
CA ILE A 234 -11.15 -7.15 -7.24
C ILE A 234 -12.01 -7.46 -6.02
N ARG A 235 -12.66 -8.63 -6.02
CA ARG A 235 -13.52 -9.07 -4.92
C ARG A 235 -12.72 -9.71 -3.79
N ARG A 236 -13.36 -9.84 -2.63
CA ARG A 236 -12.78 -10.59 -1.50
C ARG A 236 -12.39 -12.01 -1.93
N PRO A 237 -11.18 -12.48 -1.61
CA PRO A 237 -10.75 -13.82 -1.99
C PRO A 237 -11.53 -14.88 -1.20
N TRP A 238 -11.91 -15.97 -1.86
CA TRP A 238 -12.53 -17.13 -1.21
C TRP A 238 -11.57 -17.86 -0.26
N THR A 239 -10.26 -17.79 -0.54
CA THR A 239 -9.20 -18.47 0.21
C THR A 239 -8.57 -17.57 1.27
N VAL A 240 -9.40 -17.01 2.16
CA VAL A 240 -8.98 -16.08 3.22
C VAL A 240 -7.85 -16.67 4.08
N GLY A 241 -7.98 -17.92 4.54
CA GLY A 241 -6.99 -18.55 5.42
C GLY A 241 -5.60 -18.65 4.78
N ILE A 242 -5.51 -18.98 3.49
CA ILE A 242 -4.23 -19.09 2.80
C ILE A 242 -3.61 -17.70 2.58
N HIS A 243 -4.43 -16.65 2.37
CA HIS A 243 -3.91 -15.28 2.31
C HIS A 243 -3.34 -14.84 3.65
N LEU A 244 -4.01 -15.15 4.78
CA LEU A 244 -3.53 -14.87 6.12
C LEU A 244 -2.20 -15.57 6.41
N ILE A 245 -2.09 -16.86 6.10
CA ILE A 245 -0.82 -17.60 6.26
C ILE A 245 0.26 -16.98 5.36
N GLY A 246 -0.07 -16.63 4.12
CA GLY A 246 0.86 -16.04 3.17
C GLY A 246 1.42 -14.69 3.63
N ILE A 247 0.58 -13.79 4.15
CA ILE A 247 1.04 -12.48 4.65
C ILE A 247 1.86 -12.61 5.93
N MET A 248 1.49 -13.52 6.84
CA MET A 248 2.25 -13.76 8.07
C MET A 248 3.62 -14.35 7.74
N PHE A 249 3.66 -15.35 6.86
CA PHE A 249 4.91 -15.94 6.36
C PHE A 249 5.83 -14.89 5.76
N LEU A 250 5.31 -13.98 4.93
CA LEU A 250 6.12 -12.94 4.31
C LEU A 250 6.57 -11.84 5.27
N ALA A 251 5.78 -11.52 6.30
CA ALA A 251 6.23 -10.63 7.37
C ALA A 251 7.35 -11.28 8.18
N THR A 252 7.24 -12.57 8.51
CA THR A 252 8.35 -13.31 9.14
C THR A 252 9.57 -13.37 8.22
N ALA A 253 9.38 -13.58 6.91
CA ALA A 253 10.47 -13.54 5.95
C ALA A 253 11.13 -12.16 5.87
N TYR A 254 10.36 -11.08 6.00
CA TYR A 254 10.90 -9.73 6.10
C TYR A 254 11.76 -9.55 7.36
N LEU A 255 11.36 -10.08 8.52
CA LEU A 255 12.22 -10.03 9.71
C LEU A 255 13.56 -10.73 9.49
N GLY A 256 13.55 -11.89 8.80
CA GLY A 256 14.78 -12.56 8.38
C GLY A 256 15.60 -11.72 7.38
N TRP A 257 14.94 -11.01 6.47
CA TRP A 257 15.59 -10.10 5.53
C TRP A 257 16.21 -8.88 6.23
N ALA A 258 15.52 -8.30 7.22
CA ALA A 258 16.01 -7.21 8.04
C ALA A 258 17.23 -7.64 8.88
N ALA A 259 17.18 -8.84 9.47
CA ALA A 259 18.31 -9.41 10.21
C ALA A 259 19.53 -9.64 9.29
N PHE A 260 19.31 -10.16 8.09
CA PHE A 260 20.38 -10.28 7.08
C PHE A 260 20.91 -8.90 6.66
N GLY A 261 20.03 -7.92 6.47
CA GLY A 261 20.39 -6.54 6.16
C GLY A 261 21.30 -5.93 7.22
N HIS A 262 20.97 -6.12 8.51
CA HIS A 262 21.81 -5.66 9.61
C HIS A 262 23.22 -6.26 9.55
N LEU A 263 23.37 -7.56 9.23
CA LEU A 263 24.70 -8.18 9.07
C LEU A 263 25.53 -7.53 7.96
N VAL A 264 24.89 -6.96 6.93
CA VAL A 264 25.56 -6.35 5.78
C VAL A 264 25.83 -4.85 5.99
N THR A 265 24.93 -4.14 6.66
CA THR A 265 24.94 -2.66 6.69
C THR A 265 25.13 -2.08 8.09
N ASN A 266 25.11 -2.93 9.12
CA ASN A 266 25.08 -2.57 10.53
C ASN A 266 23.89 -1.69 10.92
N TYR A 267 22.81 -1.70 10.12
CA TYR A 267 21.63 -0.86 10.30
C TYR A 267 20.40 -1.71 10.65
N TYR A 268 19.60 -1.26 11.61
CA TYR A 268 18.31 -1.84 11.95
C TYR A 268 17.17 -1.02 11.31
N PRO A 269 16.33 -1.61 10.44
CA PRO A 269 15.19 -0.93 9.84
C PRO A 269 14.14 -0.43 10.84
N PHE A 270 14.10 -1.03 12.02
CA PHE A 270 13.21 -0.63 13.10
C PHE A 270 14.02 -0.53 14.40
N PHE A 271 13.76 0.52 15.19
CA PHE A 271 14.41 0.72 16.48
C PHE A 271 14.22 -0.50 17.40
N TRP A 272 13.04 -1.14 17.34
CA TRP A 272 12.70 -2.29 18.18
C TRP A 272 13.39 -3.60 17.79
N LEU A 273 14.20 -3.60 16.73
CA LEU A 273 15.11 -4.69 16.41
C LEU A 273 16.49 -4.51 17.06
N ASP A 274 16.83 -3.31 17.55
CA ASP A 274 18.09 -3.06 18.23
C ASP A 274 17.97 -3.35 19.72
N LYS A 275 18.74 -4.33 20.20
CA LYS A 275 18.81 -4.69 21.61
C LYS A 275 19.25 -3.53 22.50
N ASN A 276 20.10 -2.66 22.01
CA ASN A 276 20.58 -1.53 22.79
C ASN A 276 19.48 -0.48 23.01
N GLU A 277 18.54 -0.37 22.07
CA GLU A 277 17.39 0.54 22.15
C GLU A 277 16.28 -0.02 23.05
N VAL A 278 15.92 -1.31 22.91
CA VAL A 278 14.80 -1.91 23.69
C VAL A 278 15.24 -2.67 24.95
N GLY A 279 16.54 -2.81 25.17
CA GLY A 279 17.15 -3.33 26.40
C GLY A 279 17.12 -4.86 26.60
N SER A 280 16.37 -5.63 25.81
CA SER A 280 16.25 -7.08 26.00
C SER A 280 15.87 -7.85 24.72
N ASP A 281 16.28 -9.13 24.64
CA ASP A 281 15.93 -10.01 23.52
C ASP A 281 14.44 -10.41 23.57
N GLU A 282 13.86 -10.45 24.77
CA GLU A 282 12.43 -10.66 25.00
C GLU A 282 11.59 -9.53 24.40
N ALA A 283 12.03 -8.27 24.54
CA ALA A 283 11.35 -7.13 23.95
C ALA A 283 11.38 -7.19 22.41
N ILE A 284 12.55 -7.47 21.82
CA ILE A 284 12.68 -7.65 20.36
C ILE A 284 11.73 -8.74 19.87
N THR A 285 11.66 -9.86 20.59
CA THR A 285 10.77 -10.99 20.28
C THR A 285 9.30 -10.56 20.32
N LEU A 286 8.91 -9.80 21.35
CA LEU A 286 7.53 -9.31 21.49
C LEU A 286 7.15 -8.33 20.39
N TYR A 287 8.02 -7.38 20.04
CA TYR A 287 7.78 -6.46 18.91
C TYR A 287 7.71 -7.20 17.58
N SER A 288 8.56 -8.21 17.38
CA SER A 288 8.55 -9.05 16.18
C SER A 288 7.23 -9.84 16.05
N ILE A 289 6.72 -10.40 17.16
CA ILE A 289 5.40 -11.02 17.22
C ILE A 289 4.32 -9.99 16.87
N GLY A 290 4.37 -8.81 17.48
CA GLY A 290 3.45 -7.70 17.20
C GLY A 290 3.43 -7.31 15.72
N PHE A 291 4.60 -7.19 15.09
CA PHE A 291 4.75 -6.90 13.66
C PHE A 291 4.08 -7.96 12.78
N VAL A 292 4.26 -9.26 13.08
CA VAL A 292 3.63 -10.34 12.32
C VAL A 292 2.11 -10.35 12.51
N PHE A 293 1.62 -10.14 13.74
CA PHE A 293 0.18 -10.09 14.03
C PHE A 293 -0.52 -8.80 13.58
N LEU A 294 0.24 -7.74 13.31
CA LEU A 294 -0.28 -6.53 12.66
C LEU A 294 -0.77 -6.84 11.23
N MET A 295 -0.17 -7.80 10.53
CA MET A 295 -0.54 -8.12 9.14
C MET A 295 -1.99 -8.60 9.01
N PRO A 296 -2.49 -9.56 9.82
CA PRO A 296 -3.92 -9.88 9.87
C PRO A 296 -4.84 -8.69 10.16
N ILE A 297 -4.44 -7.77 11.05
CA ILE A 297 -5.26 -6.59 11.38
C ILE A 297 -5.38 -5.68 10.15
N MET A 298 -4.26 -5.39 9.48
CA MET A 298 -4.24 -4.60 8.26
C MET A 298 -4.96 -5.30 7.09
N TYR A 299 -4.93 -6.64 7.06
CA TYR A 299 -5.72 -7.42 6.12
C TYR A 299 -7.22 -7.25 6.35
N ILE A 300 -7.69 -7.25 7.61
CA ILE A 300 -9.09 -6.97 7.94
C ILE A 300 -9.48 -5.56 7.46
N LEU A 301 -8.63 -4.56 7.69
CA LEU A 301 -8.86 -3.20 7.18
C LEU A 301 -9.02 -3.19 5.64
N MET A 302 -8.11 -3.86 4.92
CA MET A 302 -8.21 -4.02 3.46
C MET A 302 -9.54 -4.67 3.04
N GLN A 303 -9.95 -5.77 3.69
CA GLN A 303 -11.21 -6.45 3.39
C GLN A 303 -12.43 -5.55 3.71
N GLY A 304 -12.35 -4.74 4.76
CA GLY A 304 -13.37 -3.75 5.11
C GLY A 304 -13.54 -2.70 4.00
N LEU A 305 -12.44 -2.15 3.47
CA LEU A 305 -12.47 -1.22 2.34
C LEU A 305 -13.10 -1.84 1.09
N ILE A 306 -12.74 -3.09 0.77
CA ILE A 306 -13.34 -3.85 -0.34
C ILE A 306 -14.85 -4.03 -0.11
N ALA A 307 -15.26 -4.39 1.10
CA ALA A 307 -16.66 -4.59 1.45
C ALA A 307 -17.49 -3.30 1.33
N SER A 308 -16.97 -2.18 1.85
CA SER A 308 -17.61 -0.87 1.74
C SER A 308 -17.84 -0.49 0.27
N ARG A 309 -16.82 -0.63 -0.57
CA ARG A 309 -16.92 -0.37 -2.01
C ARG A 309 -17.92 -1.29 -2.72
N GLU A 310 -17.88 -2.59 -2.45
CA GLU A 310 -18.83 -3.54 -3.02
C GLU A 310 -20.27 -3.21 -2.62
N SER A 311 -20.50 -2.82 -1.36
CA SER A 311 -21.83 -2.43 -0.88
C SER A 311 -22.37 -1.22 -1.64
N VAL A 312 -21.55 -0.17 -1.79
CA VAL A 312 -21.94 1.07 -2.49
C VAL A 312 -22.16 0.83 -3.99
N THR A 313 -21.29 0.05 -4.62
CA THR A 313 -21.41 -0.21 -6.07
C THR A 313 -22.59 -1.10 -6.40
N ARG A 314 -22.93 -2.07 -5.53
CA ARG A 314 -24.15 -2.87 -5.65
C ARG A 314 -25.41 -2.01 -5.50
N SER A 315 -25.51 -1.19 -4.45
CA SER A 315 -26.69 -0.32 -4.26
C SER A 315 -26.91 0.63 -5.44
N ASN A 316 -25.83 1.19 -5.99
CA ASN A 316 -25.89 2.06 -7.16
C ASN A 316 -26.29 1.32 -8.45
N SER A 317 -25.96 0.03 -8.56
CA SER A 317 -26.40 -0.79 -9.69
C SER A 317 -27.89 -1.15 -9.61
N GLU A 318 -28.37 -1.49 -8.41
CA GLU A 318 -29.78 -1.82 -8.15
C GLU A 318 -30.67 -0.59 -8.38
N ALA A 319 -30.28 0.57 -7.84
CA ALA A 319 -31.02 1.82 -8.04
C ALA A 319 -31.16 2.18 -9.53
N ARG A 320 -30.11 1.97 -10.33
CA ARG A 320 -30.14 2.21 -11.77
C ARG A 320 -31.00 1.20 -12.51
N ALA A 321 -30.97 -0.07 -12.11
CA ALA A 321 -31.83 -1.10 -12.69
C ALA A 321 -33.32 -0.80 -12.43
N ILE A 322 -33.66 -0.35 -11.22
CA ILE A 322 -35.02 0.07 -10.86
C ILE A 322 -35.45 1.28 -11.69
N ALA A 323 -34.61 2.31 -11.80
CA ALA A 323 -34.91 3.49 -12.61
C ALA A 323 -35.11 3.16 -14.09
N ALA A 324 -34.28 2.26 -14.65
CA ALA A 324 -34.41 1.81 -16.03
C ALA A 324 -35.68 0.97 -16.26
N ALA A 325 -36.04 0.10 -15.32
CA ALA A 325 -37.27 -0.68 -15.39
C ALA A 325 -38.52 0.22 -15.34
N GLN A 326 -38.50 1.26 -14.50
CA GLN A 326 -39.59 2.23 -14.42
C GLN A 326 -39.73 3.04 -15.71
N ALA A 327 -38.61 3.55 -16.26
CA ALA A 327 -38.62 4.26 -17.54
C ALA A 327 -39.15 3.42 -18.71
N ALA A 328 -38.92 2.10 -18.69
CA ALA A 328 -39.43 1.17 -19.71
C ALA A 328 -40.92 0.82 -19.54
N LEU A 329 -41.47 0.96 -18.33
CA LEU A 329 -42.91 0.81 -18.08
C LEU A 329 -43.69 2.07 -18.48
N ASP A 330 -43.04 3.23 -18.43
CA ASP A 330 -43.63 4.54 -18.76
C ASP A 330 -43.56 4.87 -20.27
N SER A 331 -42.95 4.02 -21.10
CA SER A 331 -42.76 4.20 -22.56
C SER A 331 -43.70 3.34 -23.41
#